data_AF-A0A352NB62-F1
#
_entry.id   AF-A0A352NB62-F1
#
_cell.length_a   1.000
_cell.length_b   1.000
_cell.length_c   1.000
_cell.angle_alpha   90.00
_cell.angle_beta   90.00
_cell.angle_gamma   90.00
#
_symmetry.space_group_name_H-M   'P 1'
#
loop_
_entity.id
_entity.type
_entity.pdbx_description
1 polymer ?
#
loop_
_entity_poly.entity_id
_entity_poly.type
_entity_poly.pdbx_seq_one_letter_code
_entity_poly.pdbx_strand_id
1 'polypeptide(L)' 'MQDTDTFDSKAFDKAVSDYITKRKPLEEALDDEITDELVVKFGLEAEAIEDLLQQIQDAGISIVDKEGNPSPLAL' A
#
# COMPACT_ATOMS: atom_id res chain seq x y z
N MET A 1 24.97 15.78 7.40
CA MET A 1 23.82 15.10 8.00
C MET A 1 22.65 15.63 7.21
N GLN A 2 22.00 14.81 6.38
CA GLN A 2 20.86 15.28 5.60
C GLN A 2 19.66 15.22 6.53
N ASP A 3 19.36 16.35 7.14
CA ASP A 3 18.07 16.66 7.71
C ASP A 3 17.14 16.97 6.53
N THR A 4 16.30 16.00 6.19
CA THR A 4 15.20 16.17 5.24
C THR A 4 13.92 15.89 6.00
N ASP A 5 13.21 16.97 6.34
CA ASP A 5 11.83 17.01 6.82
C ASP A 5 10.88 16.56 5.67
N THR A 6 11.12 15.38 5.12
CA THR A 6 10.77 15.03 3.73
C THR A 6 10.45 13.54 3.70
N PHE A 7 9.19 13.22 3.40
CA PHE A 7 8.63 11.87 3.20
C PHE A 7 9.62 10.73 3.48
N ASP A 8 9.46 10.05 4.62
CA ASP A 8 10.34 8.95 5.02
C ASP A 8 10.17 7.74 4.07
N SER A 9 10.76 7.80 2.87
CA SER A 9 10.69 6.72 1.88
C SER A 9 11.17 5.39 2.47
N LYS A 10 12.19 5.42 3.34
CA LYS A 10 12.63 4.21 4.05
C LYS A 10 11.58 3.64 5.00
N ALA A 11 10.85 4.48 5.71
CA ALA A 11 9.79 4.03 6.60
C ALA A 11 8.59 3.53 5.79
N PHE A 12 8.29 4.20 4.67
CA PHE A 12 7.28 3.80 3.71
C PHE A 12 7.59 2.43 3.09
N ASP A 13 8.73 2.27 2.41
CA ASP A 13 9.19 0.99 1.83
C ASP A 13 9.12 -0.17 2.83
N LYS A 14 9.56 0.10 4.07
CA LYS A 14 9.49 -0.89 5.14
C LYS A 14 8.03 -1.21 5.51
N ALA A 15 7.18 -0.20 5.65
CA ALA A 15 5.76 -0.40 5.94
C ALA A 15 5.05 -1.17 4.83
N VAL A 16 5.34 -0.88 3.56
CA VAL A 16 4.82 -1.62 2.39
C VAL A 16 5.27 -3.07 2.41
N SER A 17 6.56 -3.33 2.62
CA SER A 17 7.09 -4.69 2.71
C SER A 17 6.52 -5.48 3.90
N ASP A 18 6.40 -4.84 5.07
CA ASP A 18 5.76 -5.42 6.26
C ASP A 18 4.28 -5.71 5.97
N TYR A 19 3.58 -4.79 5.30
CA TYR A 19 2.17 -4.94 4.90
C TYR A 19 1.97 -6.13 3.96
N ILE A 20 2.75 -6.17 2.87
CA ILE A 20 2.75 -7.27 1.91
C ILE A 20 3.05 -8.59 2.62
N THR A 21 4.07 -8.65 3.47
CA THR A 21 4.43 -9.90 4.19
C THR A 21 3.31 -10.37 5.10
N LYS A 22 2.62 -9.44 5.78
CA LYS A 22 1.47 -9.72 6.66
C LYS A 22 0.25 -10.17 5.87
N ARG A 23 0.04 -9.62 4.66
CA ARG A 23 -1.11 -9.85 3.78
C ARG A 23 -0.93 -11.01 2.81
N LYS A 24 0.30 -11.38 2.49
CA LYS A 24 0.66 -12.55 1.66
C LYS A 24 -0.03 -13.86 2.08
N PRO A 25 -0.15 -14.23 3.36
CA PRO A 25 -0.91 -15.42 3.76
C PRO A 25 -2.44 -15.27 3.64
N LEU A 26 -2.95 -14.04 3.54
CA LEU A 26 -4.37 -13.74 3.33
C LEU A 26 -4.72 -13.70 1.84
N GLU A 27 -3.73 -13.47 0.98
CA GLU A 27 -3.88 -13.29 -0.49
C GLU A 27 -4.83 -12.14 -0.88
N GLU A 28 -5.29 -11.36 0.11
CA GLU A 28 -6.25 -10.27 -0.03
C GLU A 28 -5.88 -9.08 0.87
N ALA A 29 -5.97 -7.88 0.32
CA ALA A 29 -5.76 -6.61 1.02
C ALA A 29 -6.91 -5.65 0.74
N LEU A 30 -7.32 -4.90 1.76
CA LEU A 30 -8.39 -3.92 1.63
C LEU A 30 -7.81 -2.60 1.11
N ASP A 31 -8.38 -2.07 0.03
CA ASP A 31 -7.98 -0.77 -0.53
C ASP A 31 -8.10 0.36 0.49
N ASP A 32 -9.17 0.36 1.28
CA ASP A 32 -9.43 1.30 2.37
C ASP A 32 -8.33 1.19 3.45
N GLU A 33 -7.88 -0.03 3.78
CA GLU A 33 -6.82 -0.24 4.77
C GLU A 33 -5.45 0.19 4.23
N ILE A 34 -5.12 -0.15 2.98
CA ILE A 34 -3.91 0.34 2.33
C ILE A 34 -3.92 1.87 2.31
N THR A 35 -5.09 2.45 2.01
CA THR A 35 -5.26 3.90 1.97
C THR A 35 -5.05 4.51 3.35
N ASP A 36 -5.72 4.03 4.39
CA ASP A 36 -5.59 4.61 5.73
C ASP A 36 -4.22 4.34 6.37
N GLU A 37 -3.69 3.12 6.25
CA GLU A 37 -2.43 2.70 6.89
C GLU A 37 -1.17 3.13 6.13
N LEU A 38 -1.25 3.36 4.82
CA LEU A 38 -0.09 3.71 3.98
C LEU A 38 -0.29 5.06 3.27
N VAL A 39 -1.37 5.24 2.51
CA VAL A 39 -1.59 6.46 1.71
C VAL A 39 -1.76 7.70 2.58
N VAL A 40 -2.73 7.70 3.48
CA VAL A 40 -3.05 8.82 4.38
C VAL A 40 -1.94 9.01 5.41
N LYS A 41 -1.42 7.90 5.95
CA LYS A 41 -0.37 7.92 6.97
C LYS A 41 0.93 8.55 6.48
N PHE A 42 1.32 8.28 5.24
CA PHE A 42 2.54 8.82 4.65
C PHE A 42 2.28 9.99 3.70
N GLY A 43 1.01 10.32 3.41
CA GLY A 43 0.64 11.38 2.49
C GLY A 43 1.04 11.09 1.04
N LEU A 44 0.79 9.87 0.56
CA LEU A 44 1.12 9.47 -0.81
C LEU A 44 0.28 10.24 -1.83
N GLU A 45 0.93 10.63 -2.92
CA GLU A 45 0.27 11.18 -4.10
C GLU A 45 -0.21 10.07 -5.03
N ALA A 46 -1.14 10.37 -5.95
CA ALA A 46 -1.78 9.39 -6.82
C ALA A 46 -0.81 8.42 -7.53
N GLU A 47 0.31 8.92 -8.05
CA GLU A 47 1.34 8.11 -8.71
C GLU A 47 1.97 7.08 -7.74
N ALA A 48 2.27 7.50 -6.51
CA ALA A 48 2.85 6.61 -5.49
C ALA A 48 1.82 5.61 -4.92
N ILE A 49 0.52 5.94 -4.98
CA ILE A 49 -0.56 5.01 -4.66
C ILE A 49 -0.61 3.91 -5.72
N GLU A 50 -0.59 4.27 -7.01
CA GLU A 50 -0.61 3.28 -8.11
C GLU A 50 0.57 2.32 -8.00
N ASP A 51 1.79 2.81 -7.77
CA ASP A 51 2.98 1.98 -7.55
C ASP A 51 2.82 1.03 -6.34
N LEU A 52 2.27 1.53 -5.24
CA LEU A 52 2.00 0.74 -4.04
C LEU A 52 1.02 -0.40 -4.32
N LEU A 53 -0.11 -0.08 -4.95
CA LEU A 53 -1.14 -1.08 -5.29
C LEU A 53 -0.56 -2.12 -6.26
N GLN A 54 0.26 -1.69 -7.23
CA GLN A 54 0.93 -2.61 -8.15
C GLN A 54 1.91 -3.54 -7.42
N GLN A 55 2.70 -3.06 -6.46
CA GLN A 55 3.59 -3.92 -5.66
C GLN A 55 2.83 -4.99 -4.87
N ILE A 56 1.68 -4.63 -4.30
CA ILE A 56 0.83 -5.56 -3.55
C ILE A 56 0.29 -6.64 -4.49
N GLN A 57 -0.18 -6.26 -5.68
CA GLN A 57 -0.65 -7.21 -6.69
C GLN A 57 0.48 -8.11 -7.22
N ASP A 58 1.66 -7.57 -7.48
CA ASP A 58 2.84 -8.33 -7.92
C ASP A 58 3.29 -9.36 -6.87
N ALA A 59 3.06 -9.05 -5.59
CA ALA A 59 3.27 -9.99 -4.49
C ALA A 59 2.23 -11.14 -4.43
N GLY A 60 1.22 -11.13 -5.31
CA GLY A 60 0.13 -12.10 -5.37
C GLY A 60 -1.03 -11.79 -4.43
N ILE A 61 -1.20 -10.54 -4.02
CA ILE A 61 -2.26 -10.12 -3.11
C ILE A 61 -3.32 -9.37 -3.91
N SER A 62 -4.56 -9.86 -3.87
CA SER A 62 -5.71 -9.21 -4.50
C SER A 62 -6.15 -8.01 -3.67
N ILE A 63 -6.27 -6.86 -4.30
CA ILE A 63 -6.76 -5.67 -3.62
C ILE A 63 -8.27 -5.61 -3.80
N VAL A 64 -8.99 -5.72 -2.70
CA VAL A 64 -10.45 -5.76 -2.65
C VAL A 64 -10.99 -4.58 -1.87
N ASP A 65 -12.22 -4.20 -2.16
CA ASP A 65 -12.96 -3.23 -1.36
C ASP A 65 -13.45 -3.86 -0.05
N LYS A 66 -14.03 -3.02 0.83
CA LYS A 66 -14.68 -3.46 2.08
C LYS A 66 -15.80 -4.51 1.90
N GLU A 67 -16.33 -4.66 0.70
CA GLU A 67 -17.37 -5.63 0.34
C GLU A 67 -16.77 -6.92 -0.27
N GLY A 68 -15.46 -6.98 -0.48
CA GLY A 68 -14.73 -8.11 -1.07
C GLY A 68 -14.74 -8.12 -2.60
N ASN A 69 -15.15 -7.03 -3.25
CA ASN A 69 -15.04 -6.92 -4.71
C ASN A 69 -13.65 -6.41 -5.10
N PRO A 70 -13.13 -6.73 -6.29
CA PRO A 70 -11.88 -6.16 -6.76
C PRO A 70 -11.95 -4.62 -6.73
N SER A 71 -10.98 -4.00 -6.06
CA SER A 71 -11.00 -2.55 -5.89
C SER A 71 -10.86 -1.86 -7.24
N PRO A 72 -11.63 -0.80 -7.51
CA PRO A 72 -11.47 -0.01 -8.73
C PRO A 72 -10.14 0.74 -8.78
N LEU A 73 -9.44 0.88 -7.65
CA LEU A 73 -8.08 1.43 -7.61
C LEU A 73 -7.02 0.42 -8.10
N ALA A 74 -7.38 -0.86 -8.19
CA ALA A 74 -6.52 -1.94 -8.63
C ALA A 74 -6.74 -2.35 -10.10
N LEU A 75 -7.63 -1.64 -10.82
CA LEU A 75 -8.01 -1.87 -12.22
C LEU A 75 -7.20 -1.02 -13.21
#